data_AF-A0A7N2MCI5-F1
#
_entry.id   AF-A0A7N2MCI5-F1
#
_cell.length_a   1.000
_cell.length_b   1.000
_cell.length_c   1.000
_cell.angle_alpha   90.00
_cell.angle_beta   90.00
_cell.angle_gamma   90.00
#
_symmetry.space_group_name_H-M   'P 1'
#
loop_
_entity.id
_entity.type
_entity.pdbx_description
1 polymer ?
#
loop_
_entity_poly.entity_id
_entity_poly.type
_entity_poly.pdbx_seq_one_letter_code
_entity_poly.pdbx_strand_id
1 'polypeptide(L)'
;MVLWYQPPPTLNRISPTLKLNSLRCTNYNLSIPNSRPTHIPKLEPEPIFASVKTFVPATMANLGPDFDFLSCIVDSLRDFISLSIDLSVHPDKISITKISGDATGKISRDLLSNYAGIAAIEVMKMLEI
;
A
#
# COMPACT_ATOMS: atom_id res chain seq x y z
N MET A 1 20.38 -25.46 9.87
CA MET A 1 21.06 -24.95 8.66
C MET A 1 20.71 -23.48 8.55
N VAL A 2 21.60 -22.60 9.00
CA VAL A 2 21.39 -21.14 9.01
C VAL A 2 21.96 -20.60 7.71
N LEU A 3 21.13 -20.01 6.86
CA LEU A 3 21.58 -19.30 5.67
C LEU A 3 21.74 -17.81 6.05
N TRP A 4 22.98 -17.36 6.21
CA TRP A 4 23.30 -15.94 6.30
C TRP A 4 23.21 -15.34 4.89
N TYR A 5 22.35 -14.35 4.69
CA TYR A 5 22.35 -13.54 3.49
C TYR A 5 23.09 -12.23 3.78
N GLN A 6 24.28 -12.06 3.17
CA GLN A 6 24.95 -10.77 3.12
C GLN A 6 24.53 -10.05 1.83
N PRO A 7 23.93 -8.84 1.89
CA PRO A 7 23.67 -8.07 0.69
C PRO A 7 24.99 -7.50 0.12
N PRO A 8 25.14 -7.43 -1.21
CA PRO A 8 26.34 -6.91 -1.86
C PRO A 8 26.49 -5.38 -1.63
N PRO A 9 27.73 -4.85 -1.63
CA PRO A 9 27.96 -3.43 -1.43
C PRO A 9 27.60 -2.63 -2.69
N THR A 10 26.93 -1.50 -2.46
CA THR A 10 26.66 -0.37 -3.37
C THR A 10 25.63 -0.57 -4.49
N LEU A 11 24.38 -0.26 -4.17
CA LEU A 11 23.42 0.26 -5.14
C LEU A 11 23.14 1.72 -4.76
N ASN A 12 23.43 2.64 -5.68
CA ASN A 12 23.37 4.08 -5.45
C ASN A 12 22.00 4.49 -4.90
N ARG A 13 22.01 5.05 -3.69
CA ARG A 13 20.84 5.60 -3.00
C ARG A 13 20.38 6.85 -3.74
N ILE A 14 19.54 6.68 -4.76
CA ILE A 14 18.67 7.78 -5.20
C ILE A 14 17.64 7.93 -4.09
N SER A 15 17.87 8.90 -3.22
CA SER A 15 16.88 9.30 -2.21
C SER A 15 15.80 10.08 -2.97
N PRO A 16 14.54 9.58 -3.08
CA PRO A 16 13.46 10.50 -3.37
C PRO A 16 13.32 11.36 -2.12
N THR A 17 13.75 12.61 -2.18
CA THR A 17 13.34 13.61 -1.19
C THR A 17 11.85 13.85 -1.37
N LEU A 18 11.02 12.96 -0.81
CA LEU A 18 9.64 13.28 -0.53
C LEU A 18 9.68 14.34 0.58
N LYS A 19 9.50 15.60 0.20
CA LYS A 19 9.23 16.69 1.15
C LYS A 19 7.92 16.36 1.84
N LEU A 20 8.00 15.69 2.99
CA LEU A 20 6.86 15.40 3.84
C LEU A 20 6.46 16.69 4.55
N ASN A 21 5.72 17.55 3.85
CA ASN A 21 5.03 18.65 4.50
C ASN A 21 3.96 18.00 5.40
N SER A 22 4.11 18.20 6.71
CA SER A 22 3.23 17.74 7.78
C SER A 22 1.76 17.63 7.34
N LEU A 23 1.28 16.40 7.14
CA LEU A 23 -0.14 16.13 6.90
C LEU A 23 -0.85 16.20 8.26
N ARG A 24 -1.30 17.39 8.60
CA ARG A 24 -2.22 17.63 9.72
C ARG A 24 -3.63 17.31 9.22
N CYS A 25 -4.24 16.25 9.74
CA CYS A 25 -5.64 15.93 9.44
C CYS A 25 -6.53 17.04 10.01
N THR A 26 -6.92 18.00 9.17
CA THR A 26 -8.02 18.91 9.46
C THR A 26 -8.98 18.91 8.30
N ASN A 27 -10.27 18.68 8.59
CA ASN A 27 -11.37 18.84 7.65
C ASN A 27 -11.26 20.18 6.89
N TYR A 28 -11.05 20.14 5.58
CA TYR A 28 -11.36 21.26 4.70
C TYR A 28 -12.10 20.75 3.47
N ASN A 29 -13.32 21.26 3.29
CA ASN A 29 -14.00 21.25 1.99
C ASN A 29 -13.15 22.05 1.01
N LEU A 30 -12.48 21.35 0.10
CA LEU A 30 -11.65 21.98 -0.93
C LEU A 30 -12.49 22.12 -2.21
N SER A 31 -13.15 23.26 -2.36
CA SER A 31 -13.71 23.68 -3.65
C SER A 31 -12.57 24.08 -4.58
N ILE A 32 -12.08 23.14 -5.39
CA ILE A 32 -11.12 23.40 -6.47
C ILE A 32 -11.90 23.89 -7.71
N PRO A 33 -11.52 25.02 -8.35
CA PRO A 33 -12.15 25.44 -9.59
C PRO A 33 -11.80 24.51 -10.75
N ASN A 34 -12.81 24.15 -11.55
CA ASN A 34 -12.69 23.34 -12.77
C ASN A 34 -11.72 23.99 -13.79
N SER A 35 -10.45 23.63 -13.75
CA SER A 35 -9.58 23.70 -14.93
C SER A 35 -9.49 22.30 -15.53
N ARG A 36 -10.24 22.05 -16.61
CA ARG A 36 -10.11 20.82 -17.41
C ARG A 36 -8.67 20.74 -17.94
N PRO A 37 -7.86 19.74 -17.55
CA PRO A 37 -6.60 19.49 -18.22
C PRO A 37 -6.93 18.81 -19.55
N THR A 38 -6.47 19.41 -20.64
CA THR A 38 -6.46 18.75 -21.95
C THR A 38 -5.60 17.49 -21.82
N HIS A 39 -6.23 16.31 -21.88
CA HIS A 39 -5.60 15.00 -21.71
C HIS A 39 -4.64 14.72 -22.87
N ILE A 40 -3.38 15.12 -22.72
CA ILE A 40 -2.28 14.53 -23.49
C ILE A 40 -2.14 13.10 -22.95
N PRO A 41 -2.27 12.04 -23.77
CA PRO A 41 -2.09 10.67 -23.30
C PRO A 41 -0.63 10.53 -22.87
N LYS A 42 -0.39 10.69 -21.57
CA LYS A 42 0.88 10.38 -20.94
C LYS A 42 0.96 8.85 -21.05
N LEU A 43 1.89 8.36 -21.87
CA LEU A 43 2.13 6.93 -22.00
C LEU A 43 2.51 6.42 -20.60
N GLU A 44 1.61 5.68 -19.95
CA GLU A 44 1.94 5.03 -18.68
C GLU A 44 3.15 4.13 -18.93
N PRO A 45 4.19 4.18 -18.09
CA PRO A 45 5.32 3.28 -18.26
C PRO A 45 4.84 1.84 -18.08
N GLU A 46 5.27 0.95 -18.98
CA GLU A 46 4.91 -0.45 -18.85
C GLU A 46 5.41 -1.00 -17.50
N PRO A 47 4.55 -1.71 -16.75
CA PRO A 47 4.92 -2.25 -15.46
C PRO A 47 6.02 -3.31 -15.63
N ILE A 48 7.13 -3.13 -14.92
CA ILE A 48 8.28 -4.03 -14.95
C ILE A 48 7.89 -5.43 -14.44
N PHE A 49 6.92 -5.50 -13.51
CA PHE A 49 6.41 -6.74 -12.95
C PHE A 49 4.89 -6.83 -13.13
N ALA A 50 4.43 -7.95 -13.69
CA ALA A 50 3.00 -8.24 -13.79
C ALA A 50 2.37 -8.68 -12.46
N SER A 51 3.18 -9.08 -11.48
CA SER A 51 2.74 -9.38 -10.12
C SER A 51 3.83 -9.11 -9.10
N VAL A 52 3.43 -8.58 -7.95
CA VAL A 52 4.28 -8.36 -6.78
C VAL A 52 3.60 -8.95 -5.55
N LYS A 53 4.41 -9.42 -4.60
CA LYS A 53 3.93 -9.95 -3.33
C LYS A 53 4.78 -9.40 -2.20
N THR A 54 4.12 -8.93 -1.15
CA THR A 54 4.76 -8.43 0.08
C THR A 54 4.15 -9.12 1.30
N PHE A 55 4.76 -8.94 2.45
CA PHE A 55 4.24 -9.42 3.73
C PHE A 55 4.27 -8.32 4.79
N VAL A 56 3.36 -8.41 5.74
CA VAL A 56 3.30 -7.55 6.93
C VAL A 56 3.42 -8.46 8.15
N PRO A 57 4.42 -8.27 9.03
CA PRO A 57 4.55 -9.10 10.20
C PRO A 57 3.55 -8.71 11.29
N ALA A 58 3.18 -9.66 12.13
CA ALA A 58 2.38 -9.40 13.31
C ALA A 58 3.14 -8.50 14.28
N THR A 59 2.41 -7.59 14.93
CA THR A 59 2.95 -6.66 15.91
C THR A 59 2.24 -6.83 17.24
N MET A 60 2.99 -6.81 18.33
CA MET A 60 2.47 -6.66 19.67
C MET A 60 2.67 -5.21 20.11
N ALA A 61 1.64 -4.56 20.61
CA ALA A 61 1.68 -3.20 21.13
C ALA A 61 1.40 -3.19 22.65
N ASN A 62 1.49 -2.02 23.29
CA ASN A 62 1.16 -1.80 24.71
C ASN A 62 2.04 -2.59 25.67
N LEU A 63 3.33 -2.66 25.34
CA LEU A 63 4.31 -3.36 26.16
C LEU A 63 4.78 -2.47 27.32
N GLY A 64 4.39 -2.82 28.56
CA GLY A 64 4.90 -2.19 29.78
C GLY A 64 4.04 -1.04 30.33
N PRO A 65 4.52 -0.35 31.39
CA PRO A 65 3.94 0.92 31.84
C PRO A 65 4.21 1.97 30.76
N ASP A 66 3.23 2.84 30.49
CA ASP A 66 3.14 3.75 29.33
C ASP A 66 2.55 3.12 28.06
N PHE A 67 1.22 2.94 28.13
CA PHE A 67 0.34 2.47 27.04
C PHE A 67 0.49 3.31 25.75
N ASP A 68 0.36 2.66 24.59
CA ASP A 68 0.48 3.23 23.23
C ASP A 68 1.87 3.71 22.76
N PHE A 69 2.96 3.52 23.52
CA PHE A 69 4.31 3.94 23.09
C PHE A 69 5.18 2.82 22.51
N LEU A 70 5.01 1.60 23.00
CA LEU A 70 5.91 0.48 22.71
C LEU A 70 5.24 -0.59 21.84
N SER A 71 5.94 -0.99 20.78
CA SER A 71 5.56 -2.13 19.94
C SER A 71 6.76 -3.02 19.61
N CYS A 72 6.49 -4.29 19.36
CA CYS A 72 7.48 -5.30 18.99
C CYS A 72 6.93 -6.15 17.83
N ILE A 73 7.79 -6.47 16.86
CA ILE A 73 7.46 -7.34 15.74
C ILE A 73 7.61 -8.81 16.16
N VAL A 74 6.66 -9.65 15.75
CA VAL A 74 6.67 -11.09 15.99
C VAL A 74 7.08 -11.81 14.71
N ASP A 75 8.11 -12.66 14.78
CA ASP A 75 8.74 -13.21 13.57
C ASP A 75 7.92 -14.27 12.84
N SER A 76 7.04 -15.01 13.54
CA SER A 76 6.39 -16.22 13.04
C SER A 76 5.03 -16.00 12.36
N LEU A 77 4.34 -14.90 12.66
CA LEU A 77 2.99 -14.62 12.16
C LEU A 77 3.02 -13.43 11.22
N ARG A 78 2.48 -13.59 10.00
CA ARG A 78 2.51 -12.56 8.95
C ARG A 78 1.29 -12.67 8.05
N ASP A 79 0.83 -11.53 7.57
CA ASP A 79 -0.12 -11.45 6.47
C ASP A 79 0.64 -11.25 5.15
N PHE A 80 0.06 -11.75 4.06
CA PHE A 80 0.62 -11.57 2.72
C PHE A 80 -0.37 -10.83 1.84
N ILE A 81 0.15 -9.85 1.09
CA ILE A 81 -0.60 -9.11 0.09
C ILE A 81 0.07 -9.33 -1.26
N SER A 82 -0.72 -9.80 -2.22
CA SER A 82 -0.30 -9.95 -3.61
C SER A 82 -1.09 -8.97 -4.48
N LEU A 83 -0.38 -8.29 -5.37
CA LEU A 83 -0.96 -7.45 -6.41
C LEU A 83 -0.55 -8.03 -7.77
N SER A 84 -1.47 -8.02 -8.73
CA SER A 84 -1.22 -8.46 -10.09
C SER A 84 -2.05 -7.67 -11.07
N ILE A 85 -1.55 -7.51 -12.28
CA ILE A 85 -2.30 -6.92 -13.38
C ILE A 85 -3.35 -7.93 -13.84
N ASP A 86 -4.59 -7.48 -13.91
CA ASP A 86 -5.71 -8.26 -14.40
C ASP A 86 -6.36 -7.51 -15.57
N LEU A 87 -6.24 -8.08 -16.78
CA LEU A 87 -6.78 -7.50 -18.01
C LEU A 87 -8.31 -7.48 -18.04
N SER A 88 -8.98 -8.19 -17.12
CA SER A 88 -10.43 -8.15 -16.97
C SER A 88 -10.92 -6.97 -16.13
N VAL A 89 -10.02 -6.32 -15.39
CA VAL A 89 -10.31 -5.12 -14.60
C VAL A 89 -10.09 -3.89 -15.46
N HIS A 90 -10.99 -2.91 -15.37
CA HIS A 90 -10.85 -1.66 -16.11
C HIS A 90 -9.52 -0.98 -15.72
N PRO A 91 -8.79 -0.37 -16.68
CA PRO A 91 -7.64 0.48 -16.37
C PRO A 91 -7.98 1.50 -15.26
N ASP A 92 -7.02 1.88 -14.43
CA ASP A 92 -7.22 2.82 -13.31
C ASP A 92 -8.18 2.32 -12.21
N LYS A 93 -8.57 1.04 -12.24
CA LYS A 93 -9.35 0.44 -11.16
C LYS A 93 -8.57 -0.67 -10.47
N ILE A 94 -8.80 -0.76 -9.17
CA ILE A 94 -8.34 -1.87 -8.33
C ILE A 94 -9.53 -2.77 -8.02
N SER A 95 -9.28 -4.06 -7.80
CA SER A 95 -10.28 -4.96 -7.24
C SER A 95 -9.62 -5.96 -6.29
N ILE A 96 -10.37 -6.43 -5.28
CA ILE A 96 -9.92 -7.49 -4.38
C ILE A 96 -10.45 -8.83 -4.91
N THR A 97 -9.58 -9.61 -5.53
CA THR A 97 -9.95 -10.88 -6.18
C THR A 97 -10.09 -12.03 -5.18
N LYS A 98 -9.19 -12.12 -4.19
CA LYS A 98 -9.16 -13.22 -3.24
C LYS A 98 -8.69 -12.77 -1.86
N ILE A 99 -9.40 -13.25 -0.84
CA ILE A 99 -8.98 -13.19 0.56
C ILE A 99 -8.86 -14.63 1.04
N SER A 100 -7.71 -15.01 1.59
CA SER A 100 -7.44 -16.35 2.13
C SER A 100 -7.26 -16.26 3.64
N GLY A 101 -7.54 -17.34 4.37
CA GLY A 101 -7.45 -17.36 5.84
C GLY A 101 -8.66 -16.77 6.56
N ASP A 102 -9.65 -16.26 5.83
CA ASP A 102 -10.91 -15.74 6.38
C ASP A 102 -12.05 -16.77 6.21
N ALA A 103 -12.05 -17.80 7.06
CA ALA A 103 -13.04 -18.88 6.97
C ALA A 103 -14.49 -18.43 7.22
N THR A 104 -14.68 -17.30 7.92
CA THR A 104 -16.02 -16.77 8.22
C THR A 104 -16.48 -15.68 7.27
N GLY A 105 -15.65 -15.26 6.31
CA GLY A 105 -15.99 -14.22 5.34
C GLY A 105 -16.20 -12.84 5.99
N LYS A 106 -15.55 -12.58 7.12
CA LYS A 106 -15.71 -11.31 7.86
C LYS A 106 -14.98 -10.15 7.20
N ILE A 107 -13.97 -10.43 6.37
CA ILE A 107 -13.20 -9.41 5.69
C ILE A 107 -13.90 -9.05 4.39
N SER A 108 -14.38 -7.80 4.30
CA SER A 108 -15.07 -7.31 3.11
C SER A 108 -14.15 -7.29 1.89
N ARG A 109 -14.70 -7.59 0.72
CA ARG A 109 -14.04 -7.39 -0.59
C ARG A 109 -14.39 -6.05 -1.23
N ASP A 110 -15.35 -5.32 -0.65
CA ASP A 110 -15.63 -3.94 -1.04
C ASP A 110 -14.43 -3.05 -0.66
N LEU A 111 -13.91 -2.29 -1.62
CA LEU A 111 -12.69 -1.51 -1.45
C LEU A 111 -12.85 -0.42 -0.38
N LEU A 112 -14.04 0.18 -0.27
CA LEU A 112 -14.31 1.26 0.70
C LEU A 112 -14.48 0.75 2.12
N SER A 113 -14.68 -0.56 2.29
CA SER A 113 -14.84 -1.23 3.57
C SER A 113 -13.67 -2.17 3.92
N ASN A 114 -12.58 -2.11 3.14
CA ASN A 114 -11.39 -2.94 3.32
C ASN A 114 -10.16 -2.05 3.47
N TYR A 115 -9.38 -2.21 4.56
CA TYR A 115 -8.19 -1.39 4.81
C TYR A 115 -7.15 -1.44 3.68
N ALA A 116 -6.89 -2.62 3.10
CA ALA A 116 -5.96 -2.74 1.98
C ALA A 116 -6.53 -2.07 0.72
N GLY A 117 -7.85 -2.18 0.50
CA GLY A 117 -8.55 -1.48 -0.57
C GLY A 117 -8.46 0.04 -0.47
N ILE A 118 -8.78 0.59 0.71
CA ILE A 118 -8.69 2.03 1.00
C ILE A 118 -7.26 2.53 0.80
N ALA A 119 -6.27 1.82 1.35
CA ALA A 119 -4.85 2.18 1.19
C ALA A 119 -4.42 2.18 -0.27
N ALA A 120 -4.84 1.17 -1.05
CA ALA A 120 -4.49 1.08 -2.46
C ALA A 120 -5.15 2.21 -3.28
N ILE A 121 -6.42 2.54 -3.03
CA ILE A 121 -7.11 3.68 -3.65
C ILE A 121 -6.35 4.97 -3.35
N GLU A 122 -5.94 5.19 -2.10
CA GLU A 122 -5.26 6.41 -1.72
C GLU A 122 -3.88 6.54 -2.38
N VAL A 123 -3.15 5.43 -2.51
CA VAL A 123 -1.89 5.41 -3.26
C VAL A 123 -2.10 5.72 -4.74
N MET A 124 -3.12 5.16 -5.40
CA MET A 124 -3.41 5.48 -6.81
C MET A 124 -3.67 6.98 -7.00
N LYS A 125 -4.48 7.59 -6.11
CA LYS A 125 -4.71 9.04 -6.11
C LYS A 125 -3.42 9.84 -5.94
N MET A 126 -2.54 9.42 -5.02
CA MET A 126 -1.24 10.08 -4.80
C MET A 126 -0.33 9.99 -6.03
N LEU A 127 -0.49 8.95 -6.85
CA LEU A 127 0.23 8.74 -8.10
C LEU A 127 -0.44 9.42 -9.31
N GLU A 128 -1.58 10.09 -9.11
CA GLU A 128 -2.41 10.69 -10.16
C GLU A 128 -2.89 9.67 -11.21
N ILE A 129 -3.19 8.44 -10.75
CA ILE A 129 -3.78 7.33 -11.51
C ILE A 129 -5.24 7.17 -11.11
#